data_AF-A0A2D8GDD2-F1
#
_entry.id   AF-A0A2D8GDD2-F1
#
_cell.length_a   1.000
_cell.length_b   1.000
_cell.length_c   1.000
_cell.angle_alpha   90.00
_cell.angle_beta   90.00
_cell.angle_gamma   90.00
#
_symmetry.space_group_name_H-M   'P 1'
#
loop_
_entity.id
_entity.type
_entity.pdbx_description
1 polymer ?
#
loop_
_entity_poly.entity_id
_entity_poly.type
_entity_poly.pdbx_seq_one_letter_code
_entity_poly.pdbx_strand_id
1 'polypeptide(L)'
;KENKKSYLYFSSLSLIVGFIISSWFYFYNLFRYGSLTAFNTEINKTINLERISEFVSFDGISNYIFTNPIRPYFENKFLPIFYSDVWGDYWGYFTFTSRFLEIGRNQLNIGAYLGRVNLLSLITISIIFYFYFKTIRDSNSQTLLFINYSIILSFIGYFIWVLLYQTGSQGDTIKATYMTQAINLIVFISAISIEKIKKPSNYLSIIFILVLIFAHNFQSYLSHFPMFFPN
;
A
#
# COMPACT_ATOMS: atom_id res chain seq x y z
N LYS A 1 -6.78 18.09 31.61
CA LYS A 1 -5.61 17.25 32.01
C LYS A 1 -6.01 15.78 32.18
N GLU A 2 -7.18 15.47 32.74
CA GLU A 2 -7.73 14.10 32.82
C GLU A 2 -7.80 13.38 31.47
N ASN A 3 -8.38 13.99 30.43
CA ASN A 3 -8.48 13.35 29.11
C ASN A 3 -7.12 12.88 28.58
N LYS A 4 -6.04 13.67 28.74
CA LYS A 4 -4.69 13.28 28.30
C LYS A 4 -4.18 12.04 29.03
N LYS A 5 -4.48 11.90 30.33
CA LYS A 5 -4.09 10.74 31.13
C LYS A 5 -4.84 9.48 30.69
N SER A 6 -6.13 9.62 30.38
CA SER A 6 -6.96 8.52 29.85
C SER A 6 -6.48 8.04 28.48
N TYR A 7 -6.11 8.96 27.57
CA TYR A 7 -5.55 8.59 26.26
C TYR A 7 -4.20 7.88 26.39
N LEU A 8 -3.29 8.40 27.21
CA LEU A 8 -2.00 7.74 27.45
C LEU A 8 -2.19 6.35 28.05
N TYR A 9 -3.11 6.20 29.00
CA TYR A 9 -3.45 4.90 29.57
C TYR A 9 -3.98 3.93 28.50
N PHE A 10 -4.95 4.38 27.70
CA PHE A 10 -5.51 3.58 26.61
C PHE A 10 -4.45 3.17 25.58
N SER A 11 -3.61 4.11 25.14
CA SER A 11 -2.53 3.85 24.17
C SER A 11 -1.52 2.85 24.73
N SER A 12 -1.08 3.03 25.98
CA SER A 12 -0.15 2.11 26.64
C SER A 12 -0.75 0.71 26.76
N LEU A 13 -2.02 0.60 27.16
CA LEU A 13 -2.70 -0.69 27.29
C LEU A 13 -2.87 -1.37 25.93
N SER A 14 -3.22 -0.60 24.90
CA SER A 14 -3.31 -1.11 23.51
C SER A 14 -1.95 -1.62 23.00
N LEU A 15 -0.86 -0.90 23.30
CA LEU A 15 0.50 -1.33 22.95
C LEU A 15 0.91 -2.60 23.70
N ILE A 16 0.56 -2.73 24.97
CA ILE A 16 0.83 -3.93 25.77
C ILE A 16 0.07 -5.13 25.20
N VAL A 17 -1.22 -4.98 24.92
CA VAL A 17 -2.02 -6.05 24.31
C VAL A 17 -1.46 -6.44 22.95
N GLY A 18 -1.13 -5.46 22.10
CA GLY A 18 -0.49 -5.70 20.80
C GLY A 18 0.85 -6.42 20.93
N PHE A 19 1.68 -6.01 21.89
CA PHE A 19 2.95 -6.67 22.19
C PHE A 19 2.72 -8.12 22.63
N ILE A 20 1.82 -8.40 23.57
CA ILE A 20 1.55 -9.77 24.03
C ILE A 20 1.13 -10.66 22.87
N ILE A 21 0.17 -10.20 22.04
CA ILE A 21 -0.36 -10.97 20.91
C ILE A 21 0.71 -11.25 19.84
N SER A 22 1.62 -10.31 19.60
CA SER A 22 2.63 -10.41 18.53
C SER A 22 4.02 -10.87 19.00
N SER A 23 4.26 -10.86 20.32
CA SER A 23 5.60 -11.08 20.91
C SER A 23 6.22 -12.43 20.51
N TRP A 24 5.41 -13.47 20.36
CA TRP A 24 5.88 -14.81 19.98
C TRP A 24 6.68 -14.79 18.67
N PHE A 25 6.29 -13.98 17.69
CA PHE A 25 6.98 -13.85 16.41
C PHE A 25 8.36 -13.21 16.59
N TYR A 26 8.44 -12.14 17.39
CA TYR A 26 9.70 -11.45 17.65
C TYR A 26 10.65 -12.31 18.49
N PHE A 27 10.15 -13.02 19.51
CA PHE A 27 10.95 -13.96 20.28
C PHE A 27 11.42 -15.16 19.44
N TYR A 28 10.56 -15.68 18.55
CA TYR A 28 10.99 -16.69 17.58
C TYR A 28 12.16 -16.19 16.72
N ASN A 29 12.09 -14.96 16.21
CA ASN A 29 13.19 -14.38 15.44
C ASN A 29 14.46 -14.21 16.28
N LEU A 30 14.34 -13.79 17.54
CA LEU A 30 15.47 -13.65 18.45
C LEU A 30 16.15 -15.00 18.70
N PHE A 31 15.38 -16.05 19.02
CA PHE A 31 15.94 -17.36 19.34
C PHE A 31 16.48 -18.09 18.11
N ARG A 32 15.87 -17.91 16.95
CA ARG A 32 16.27 -18.61 15.72
C ARG A 32 17.33 -17.88 14.91
N TYR A 33 17.29 -16.55 14.89
CA TYR A 33 18.12 -15.71 14.01
C TYR A 33 18.95 -14.66 14.77
N GLY A 34 18.88 -14.62 16.11
CA GLY A 34 19.71 -13.75 16.94
C GLY A 34 19.26 -12.29 17.00
N SER A 35 18.10 -11.94 16.42
CA SER A 35 17.56 -10.57 16.44
C SER A 35 16.03 -10.57 16.47
N LEU A 36 15.43 -9.68 17.27
CA LEU A 36 13.96 -9.48 17.30
C LEU A 36 13.42 -9.07 15.92
N THR A 37 14.22 -8.31 15.16
CA THR A 37 13.85 -7.78 13.84
C THR A 37 14.65 -8.45 12.72
N ALA A 38 14.97 -9.74 12.88
CA ALA A 38 15.63 -10.50 11.83
C ALA A 38 14.80 -10.44 10.53
N PHE A 39 15.47 -10.11 9.43
CA PHE A 39 14.89 -10.05 8.10
C PHE A 39 15.75 -10.87 7.15
N ASN A 40 15.15 -11.35 6.05
CA ASN A 40 15.79 -12.27 5.12
C ASN A 40 16.80 -11.59 4.17
N THR A 41 17.06 -10.30 4.35
CA THR A 41 18.07 -9.55 3.62
C THR A 41 18.94 -8.74 4.56
N GLU A 42 20.20 -8.55 4.17
CA GLU A 42 21.12 -7.69 4.91
C GLU A 42 20.70 -6.22 4.80
N ILE A 43 20.90 -5.49 5.89
CA ILE A 43 20.63 -4.06 5.93
C ILE A 43 21.69 -3.31 5.12
N ASN A 44 21.24 -2.54 4.12
CA ASN A 44 22.12 -1.61 3.42
C ASN A 44 22.17 -0.27 4.16
N LYS A 45 23.21 -0.11 5.00
CA LYS A 45 23.43 1.07 5.85
C LYS A 45 23.88 2.32 5.08
N THR A 46 24.29 2.21 3.82
CA THR A 46 24.74 3.37 3.04
C THR A 46 23.55 4.10 2.43
N ILE A 47 23.09 5.15 3.12
CA ILE A 47 22.07 6.07 2.60
C ILE A 47 22.78 7.34 2.11
N ASN A 48 22.69 7.63 0.82
CA ASN A 48 23.11 8.90 0.24
C ASN A 48 21.95 9.54 -0.55
N LEU A 49 22.09 10.82 -0.88
CA LEU A 49 21.05 11.58 -1.59
C LEU A 49 20.78 11.03 -2.99
N GLU A 50 21.81 10.55 -3.69
CA GLU A 50 21.67 9.95 -5.03
C GLU A 50 20.78 8.71 -4.99
N ARG A 51 21.00 7.79 -4.05
CA ARG A 51 20.19 6.59 -3.87
C ARG A 51 18.75 6.93 -3.50
N ILE A 52 18.54 7.90 -2.61
CA ILE A 52 17.18 8.37 -2.29
C ILE A 52 16.52 8.93 -3.54
N SER A 53 17.23 9.79 -4.29
CA SER A 53 16.75 10.41 -5.53
C SER A 53 16.37 9.37 -6.57
N GLU A 54 17.24 8.37 -6.79
CA GLU A 54 16.98 7.27 -7.70
C GLU A 54 15.76 6.45 -7.27
N PHE A 55 15.64 6.14 -5.98
CA PHE A 55 14.54 5.36 -5.41
C PHE A 55 13.18 6.06 -5.53
N VAL A 56 13.13 7.40 -5.47
CA VAL A 56 11.90 8.19 -5.60
C VAL A 56 11.71 8.81 -6.99
N SER A 57 12.60 8.52 -7.94
CA SER A 57 12.52 9.06 -9.30
C SER A 57 11.26 8.58 -10.03
N PHE A 58 10.84 9.38 -11.01
CA PHE A 58 9.64 9.13 -11.83
C PHE A 58 9.99 8.39 -13.14
N ASP A 59 11.17 7.80 -13.22
CA ASP A 59 11.63 7.08 -14.41
C ASP A 59 10.71 5.88 -14.71
N GLY A 60 10.42 5.66 -15.99
CA GLY A 60 9.54 4.57 -16.44
C GLY A 60 8.04 4.80 -16.22
N ILE A 61 7.64 5.83 -15.44
CA ILE A 61 6.22 6.11 -15.16
C ILE A 61 5.45 6.43 -16.44
N SER A 62 5.96 7.36 -17.26
CA SER A 62 5.29 7.76 -18.51
C SER A 62 5.07 6.59 -19.47
N ASN A 63 5.94 5.59 -19.40
CA ASN A 63 5.98 4.50 -20.37
C ASN A 63 5.11 3.31 -19.95
N TYR A 64 5.00 3.05 -18.64
CA TYR A 64 4.47 1.78 -18.14
C TYR A 64 3.30 1.92 -17.16
N ILE A 65 3.14 3.03 -16.42
CA ILE A 65 2.17 3.10 -15.31
C ILE A 65 0.71 2.91 -15.74
N PHE A 66 0.36 3.29 -16.97
CA PHE A 66 -0.99 3.18 -17.52
C PHE A 66 -1.09 2.21 -18.70
N THR A 67 -0.02 1.49 -19.01
CA THR A 67 0.07 0.62 -20.19
C THR A 67 0.53 -0.78 -19.82
N ASN A 68 1.50 -0.93 -18.92
CA ASN A 68 2.05 -2.21 -18.52
C ASN A 68 2.72 -2.17 -17.12
N PRO A 69 1.97 -1.89 -16.03
CA PRO A 69 2.52 -1.73 -14.70
C PRO A 69 2.74 -3.08 -14.02
N ILE A 70 3.60 -3.92 -14.61
CA ILE A 70 3.99 -5.23 -14.09
C ILE A 70 5.51 -5.31 -13.92
N ARG A 71 5.99 -6.24 -13.11
CA ARG A 71 7.41 -6.55 -13.05
C ARG A 71 7.95 -6.97 -14.44
N PRO A 72 9.17 -6.55 -14.86
CA PRO A 72 10.17 -5.79 -14.09
C PRO A 72 10.21 -4.27 -14.40
N TYR A 73 9.17 -3.70 -15.00
CA TYR A 73 9.25 -2.39 -15.69
C TYR A 73 9.58 -1.15 -14.82
N PHE A 74 9.59 -1.27 -13.49
CA PHE A 74 9.87 -0.16 -12.58
C PHE A 74 11.14 -0.33 -11.74
N GLU A 75 12.02 -1.30 -12.00
CA GLU A 75 13.42 -1.33 -11.51
C GLU A 75 13.68 -0.67 -10.12
N ASN A 76 13.06 -1.20 -9.06
CA ASN A 76 13.20 -0.72 -7.67
C ASN A 76 12.83 0.78 -7.43
N LYS A 77 11.93 1.35 -8.23
CA LYS A 77 11.36 2.68 -8.03
C LYS A 77 10.15 2.61 -7.10
N PHE A 78 10.21 3.31 -5.97
CA PHE A 78 9.23 3.19 -4.89
C PHE A 78 7.80 3.53 -5.31
N LEU A 79 7.60 4.76 -5.81
CA LEU A 79 6.28 5.29 -6.12
C LEU A 79 5.52 4.45 -7.16
N PRO A 80 6.07 4.13 -8.34
CA PRO A 80 5.32 3.39 -9.34
C PRO A 80 5.04 1.94 -8.93
N ILE A 81 5.98 1.28 -8.23
CA ILE A 81 5.76 -0.08 -7.72
C ILE A 81 4.67 -0.05 -6.65
N PHE A 82 4.81 0.80 -5.64
CA PHE A 82 3.84 0.86 -4.55
C PHE A 82 2.45 1.22 -5.04
N TYR A 83 2.33 2.21 -5.93
CA TYR A 83 1.06 2.60 -6.52
C TYR A 83 0.39 1.45 -7.30
N SER A 84 1.16 0.78 -8.15
CA SER A 84 0.66 -0.32 -9.00
C SER A 84 0.29 -1.56 -8.19
N ASP A 85 0.97 -1.78 -7.06
CA ASP A 85 0.69 -2.89 -6.14
C ASP A 85 -0.50 -2.58 -5.20
N VAL A 86 -0.77 -1.30 -4.90
CA VAL A 86 -1.97 -0.91 -4.12
C VAL A 86 -3.24 -1.14 -4.91
N TRP A 87 -3.25 -0.80 -6.20
CA TRP A 87 -4.47 -0.81 -7.01
C TRP A 87 -4.61 -2.04 -7.90
N GLY A 88 -3.50 -2.60 -8.35
CA GLY A 88 -3.43 -3.73 -9.26
C GLY A 88 -2.68 -4.90 -8.65
N ASP A 89 -1.85 -5.53 -9.46
CA ASP A 89 -1.09 -6.72 -9.10
C ASP A 89 0.28 -6.67 -9.77
N TYR A 90 1.06 -5.64 -9.42
CA TYR A 90 2.38 -5.39 -10.02
C TYR A 90 3.29 -6.64 -9.96
N TRP A 91 3.21 -7.37 -8.85
CA TRP A 91 4.01 -8.57 -8.61
C TRP A 91 3.46 -9.84 -9.26
N GLY A 92 2.23 -9.83 -9.78
CA GLY A 92 1.61 -11.01 -10.37
C GLY A 92 1.24 -12.09 -9.34
N TYR A 93 0.86 -11.75 -8.12
CA TYR A 93 0.45 -12.77 -7.14
C TYR A 93 -0.96 -13.30 -7.39
N PHE A 94 -1.83 -12.52 -8.01
CA PHE A 94 -3.24 -12.84 -8.22
C PHE A 94 -3.53 -13.15 -9.70
N THR A 95 -3.13 -12.27 -10.61
CA THR A 95 -3.52 -12.29 -12.01
C THR A 95 -2.71 -13.27 -12.87
N PHE A 96 -1.44 -13.54 -12.52
CA PHE A 96 -0.62 -14.56 -13.19
C PHE A 96 0.51 -15.08 -12.28
N THR A 97 0.50 -16.35 -11.92
CA THR A 97 1.43 -16.92 -10.93
C THR A 97 2.88 -17.12 -11.39
N SER A 98 3.28 -16.60 -12.56
CA SER A 98 4.60 -16.82 -13.15
C SER A 98 5.49 -15.58 -13.06
N ARG A 99 6.76 -15.79 -12.70
CA ARG A 99 7.79 -14.73 -12.68
C ARG A 99 8.29 -14.36 -14.08
N PHE A 100 8.04 -15.19 -15.09
CA PHE A 100 8.53 -15.01 -16.45
C PHE A 100 7.41 -14.44 -17.34
N LEU A 101 7.71 -13.35 -18.05
CA LEU A 101 6.76 -12.70 -18.97
C LEU A 101 6.41 -13.55 -20.20
N GLU A 102 7.23 -14.55 -20.52
CA GLU A 102 7.03 -15.45 -21.66
C GLU A 102 6.23 -16.71 -21.30
N ILE A 103 6.14 -17.02 -20.00
CA ILE A 103 5.54 -18.26 -19.49
C ILE A 103 4.31 -17.86 -18.69
N GLY A 104 3.13 -17.80 -19.31
CA GLY A 104 1.90 -17.41 -18.60
C GLY A 104 0.72 -17.03 -19.49
N ARG A 105 -0.33 -16.48 -18.87
CA ARG A 105 -1.62 -16.18 -19.53
C ARG A 105 -1.60 -14.85 -20.29
N ASN A 106 -0.83 -14.78 -21.38
CA ASN A 106 -0.80 -13.58 -22.24
C ASN A 106 -0.54 -12.31 -21.41
N GLN A 107 0.63 -12.25 -20.78
CA GLN A 107 1.01 -11.22 -19.81
C GLN A 107 0.86 -9.80 -20.38
N LEU A 108 1.02 -9.61 -21.69
CA LEU A 108 0.82 -8.32 -22.34
C LEU A 108 -0.62 -7.81 -22.22
N ASN A 109 -1.62 -8.69 -22.38
CA ASN A 109 -3.02 -8.32 -22.21
C ASN A 109 -3.36 -8.02 -20.74
N ILE A 110 -2.78 -8.77 -19.80
CA ILE A 110 -2.95 -8.51 -18.36
C ILE A 110 -2.30 -7.17 -17.99
N GLY A 111 -1.09 -6.92 -18.48
CA GLY A 111 -0.40 -5.66 -18.33
C GLY A 111 -1.22 -4.47 -18.82
N ALA A 112 -1.79 -4.56 -20.02
CA ALA A 112 -2.68 -3.53 -20.56
C ALA A 112 -3.94 -3.32 -19.71
N TYR A 113 -4.50 -4.39 -19.13
CA TYR A 113 -5.61 -4.29 -18.19
C TYR A 113 -5.19 -3.59 -16.89
N LEU A 114 -4.08 -4.00 -16.27
CA LEU A 114 -3.54 -3.39 -15.05
C LEU A 114 -3.17 -1.92 -15.28
N GLY A 115 -2.75 -1.55 -16.50
CA GLY A 115 -2.56 -0.15 -16.88
C GLY A 115 -3.84 0.68 -16.80
N ARG A 116 -4.97 0.14 -17.27
CA ARG A 116 -6.29 0.78 -17.11
C ARG A 116 -6.75 0.81 -15.66
N VAL A 117 -6.49 -0.26 -14.91
CA VAL A 117 -6.77 -0.32 -13.45
C VAL A 117 -6.06 0.82 -12.73
N ASN A 118 -4.76 1.00 -12.99
CA ASN A 118 -3.99 2.13 -12.48
C ASN A 118 -4.61 3.46 -12.91
N LEU A 119 -4.87 3.65 -14.20
CA LEU A 119 -5.44 4.91 -14.70
C LEU A 119 -6.75 5.29 -14.01
N LEU A 120 -7.71 4.36 -13.91
CA LEU A 120 -8.99 4.61 -13.25
C LEU A 120 -8.83 4.83 -11.75
N SER A 121 -7.84 4.19 -11.13
CA SER A 121 -7.55 4.36 -9.71
C SER A 121 -7.04 5.76 -9.36
N LEU A 122 -6.60 6.57 -10.33
CA LEU A 122 -6.36 8.01 -10.12
C LEU A 122 -7.63 8.75 -9.68
N ILE A 123 -8.79 8.35 -10.18
CA ILE A 123 -10.07 8.94 -9.77
C ILE A 123 -10.36 8.56 -8.32
N THR A 124 -10.22 7.28 -7.99
CA THR A 124 -10.42 6.75 -6.63
C THR A 124 -9.50 7.43 -5.62
N ILE A 125 -8.19 7.51 -5.91
CA ILE A 125 -7.22 8.13 -5.00
C ILE A 125 -7.45 9.63 -4.85
N SER A 126 -7.88 10.33 -5.91
CA SER A 126 -8.22 11.75 -5.84
C SER A 126 -9.43 12.02 -4.95
N ILE A 127 -10.47 11.19 -5.07
CA ILE A 127 -11.66 11.24 -4.20
C ILE A 127 -11.26 10.97 -2.74
N ILE A 128 -10.54 9.87 -2.49
CA ILE A 128 -10.08 9.50 -1.15
C ILE A 128 -9.26 10.64 -0.54
N PHE A 129 -8.21 11.12 -1.21
CA PHE A 129 -7.36 12.17 -0.63
C PHE A 129 -8.10 13.48 -0.41
N TYR A 130 -8.99 13.89 -1.33
CA TYR A 130 -9.80 15.09 -1.13
C TYR A 130 -10.60 15.01 0.18
N PHE A 131 -11.30 13.89 0.41
CA PHE A 131 -12.12 13.71 1.61
C PHE A 131 -11.30 13.42 2.87
N TYR A 132 -10.15 12.75 2.73
CA TYR A 132 -9.17 12.58 3.80
C TYR A 132 -8.73 13.94 4.34
N PHE A 133 -8.17 14.80 3.48
CA PHE A 133 -7.66 16.11 3.89
C PHE A 133 -8.78 17.02 4.41
N LYS A 134 -9.96 16.97 3.79
CA LYS A 134 -11.14 17.69 4.29
C LYS A 134 -11.49 17.24 5.71
N THR A 135 -11.53 15.94 5.97
CA THR A 135 -11.84 15.40 7.30
C THR A 135 -10.81 15.82 8.33
N ILE A 136 -9.51 15.70 8.02
CA ILE A 136 -8.44 16.11 8.94
C ILE A 136 -8.51 17.60 9.25
N ARG A 137 -8.68 18.45 8.24
CA ARG A 137 -8.76 19.91 8.40
C ARG A 137 -9.96 20.34 9.22
N ASP A 138 -11.12 19.74 8.98
CA ASP A 138 -12.38 20.16 9.58
C ASP A 138 -12.60 19.50 10.97
N SER A 139 -11.78 18.52 11.37
CA SER A 139 -11.92 17.80 12.64
C SER A 139 -11.03 18.36 13.76
N ASN A 140 -11.59 18.49 14.96
CA ASN A 140 -10.85 18.77 16.19
C ASN A 140 -10.73 17.53 17.10
N SER A 141 -11.06 16.34 16.58
CA SER A 141 -11.06 15.10 17.36
C SER A 141 -9.64 14.62 17.63
N GLN A 142 -9.30 14.47 18.90
CA GLN A 142 -8.00 13.93 19.32
C GLN A 142 -7.77 12.51 18.79
N THR A 143 -8.84 11.71 18.68
CA THR A 143 -8.78 10.36 18.10
C THR A 143 -8.42 10.39 16.62
N LEU A 144 -9.02 11.31 15.83
CA LEU A 144 -8.69 11.43 14.41
C LEU A 144 -7.25 11.90 14.19
N LEU A 145 -6.78 12.84 15.01
CA LEU A 145 -5.38 13.27 14.99
C LEU A 145 -4.43 12.12 15.33
N PHE A 146 -4.75 11.31 16.34
CA PHE A 146 -3.97 10.13 16.70
C PHE A 146 -3.88 9.14 15.54
N ILE A 147 -5.02 8.77 14.92
CA ILE A 147 -5.04 7.87 13.76
C ILE A 147 -4.24 8.45 12.59
N ASN A 148 -4.38 9.75 12.31
CA ASN A 148 -3.61 10.44 11.26
C ASN A 148 -2.09 10.36 11.52
N TYR A 149 -1.65 10.57 12.76
CA TYR A 149 -0.24 10.39 13.12
C TYR A 149 0.22 8.94 12.97
N SER A 150 -0.62 7.95 13.32
CA SER A 150 -0.31 6.54 13.08
C SER A 150 -0.11 6.26 11.59
N ILE A 151 -0.98 6.78 10.71
CA ILE A 151 -0.83 6.66 9.25
C ILE A 151 0.51 7.24 8.80
N ILE A 152 0.80 8.49 9.16
CA ILE A 152 2.03 9.18 8.75
C ILE A 152 3.28 8.42 9.23
N LEU A 153 3.31 8.01 10.50
CA LEU A 153 4.44 7.25 11.06
C LEU A 153 4.60 5.88 10.40
N SER A 154 3.50 5.20 10.06
CA SER A 154 3.55 3.94 9.30
C SER A 154 4.18 4.14 7.92
N PHE A 155 3.78 5.17 7.17
CA PHE A 155 4.37 5.46 5.86
C PHE A 155 5.85 5.84 5.94
N ILE A 156 6.23 6.66 6.93
CA ILE A 156 7.64 7.01 7.17
C ILE A 156 8.45 5.76 7.53
N GLY A 157 7.96 4.95 8.48
CA GLY A 157 8.64 3.74 8.93
C GLY A 157 8.80 2.73 7.80
N TYR A 158 7.73 2.53 7.01
CA TYR A 158 7.77 1.65 5.83
C TYR A 158 8.76 2.17 4.77
N PHE A 159 8.73 3.46 4.45
CA PHE A 159 9.67 4.04 3.47
C PHE A 159 11.13 3.85 3.90
N ILE A 160 11.45 4.14 5.17
CA ILE A 160 12.79 3.93 5.74
C ILE A 160 13.16 2.45 5.68
N TRP A 161 12.24 1.56 6.05
CA TRP A 161 12.47 0.12 6.04
C TRP A 161 12.78 -0.40 4.63
N VAL A 162 11.97 -0.05 3.63
CA VAL A 162 12.21 -0.48 2.24
C VAL A 162 13.52 0.10 1.71
N LEU A 163 13.84 1.35 2.03
CA LEU A 163 15.11 1.98 1.65
C LEU A 163 16.31 1.23 2.26
N LEU A 164 16.19 0.75 3.50
CA LEU A 164 17.26 0.01 4.18
C LEU A 164 17.39 -1.44 3.70
N TYR A 165 16.28 -2.10 3.36
CA TYR A 165 16.22 -3.52 3.00
C TYR A 165 15.88 -3.73 1.53
N GLN A 166 16.62 -3.09 0.62
CA GLN A 166 16.42 -3.30 -0.82
C GLN A 166 16.94 -4.69 -1.24
N THR A 167 16.15 -5.41 -2.04
CA THR A 167 16.54 -6.74 -2.57
C THR A 167 16.70 -6.67 -4.09
N GLY A 168 17.94 -6.83 -4.56
CA GLY A 168 18.27 -6.75 -5.98
C GLY A 168 17.86 -5.44 -6.64
N SER A 169 17.74 -5.45 -7.97
CA SER A 169 17.35 -4.29 -8.78
C SER A 169 15.85 -4.16 -9.02
N GLN A 170 15.04 -5.09 -8.53
CA GLN A 170 13.61 -5.18 -8.90
C GLN A 170 12.65 -4.59 -7.87
N GLY A 171 13.11 -4.43 -6.63
CA GLY A 171 12.34 -3.80 -5.55
C GLY A 171 11.40 -4.74 -4.81
N ASP A 172 11.77 -6.02 -4.64
CA ASP A 172 10.93 -7.06 -4.04
C ASP A 172 10.36 -6.73 -2.65
N THR A 173 10.97 -5.79 -1.91
CA THR A 173 10.48 -5.30 -0.62
C THR A 173 9.43 -4.20 -0.69
N ILE A 174 9.22 -3.58 -1.86
CA ILE A 174 8.13 -2.63 -2.07
C ILE A 174 6.83 -3.44 -2.26
N LYS A 175 6.08 -3.63 -1.17
CA LYS A 175 4.78 -4.31 -1.19
C LYS A 175 3.70 -3.51 -0.48
N ALA A 176 2.56 -3.34 -1.13
CA ALA A 176 1.38 -2.70 -0.58
C ALA A 176 0.79 -3.49 0.61
N THR A 177 1.03 -4.80 0.67
CA THR A 177 0.57 -5.68 1.76
C THR A 177 1.11 -5.26 3.13
N TYR A 178 2.32 -4.70 3.20
CA TYR A 178 2.87 -4.16 4.45
C TYR A 178 2.15 -2.90 4.95
N MET A 179 1.39 -2.24 4.08
CA MET A 179 0.72 -0.96 4.35
C MET A 179 -0.81 -1.05 4.31
N THR A 180 -1.38 -2.25 4.19
CA THR A 180 -2.83 -2.46 4.04
C THR A 180 -3.62 -1.83 5.19
N GLN A 181 -3.13 -1.96 6.44
CA GLN A 181 -3.81 -1.35 7.60
C GLN A 181 -3.85 0.18 7.50
N ALA A 182 -2.73 0.82 7.12
CA ALA A 182 -2.65 2.27 7.00
C ALA A 182 -3.52 2.79 5.84
N ILE A 183 -3.53 2.09 4.70
CA ILE A 183 -4.37 2.42 3.55
C ILE A 183 -5.85 2.36 3.93
N ASN A 184 -6.28 1.32 4.65
CA ASN A 184 -7.67 1.22 5.13
C ASN A 184 -8.02 2.37 6.07
N LEU A 185 -7.12 2.80 6.96
CA LEU A 185 -7.36 3.95 7.83
C LEU A 185 -7.53 5.26 7.04
N ILE A 186 -6.80 5.46 5.94
CA ILE A 186 -7.01 6.61 5.02
C ILE A 186 -8.44 6.57 4.47
N VAL A 187 -8.91 5.40 4.02
CA VAL A 187 -10.27 5.23 3.50
C VAL A 187 -11.32 5.50 4.58
N PHE A 188 -11.13 4.98 5.79
CA PHE A 188 -12.04 5.23 6.92
C PHE A 188 -12.16 6.71 7.26
N ILE A 189 -11.03 7.43 7.32
CA ILE A 189 -11.05 8.89 7.57
C ILE A 189 -11.77 9.61 6.43
N SER A 190 -11.54 9.21 5.18
CA SER A 190 -12.21 9.79 4.01
C SER A 190 -13.72 9.62 4.07
N ALA A 191 -14.21 8.45 4.48
CA ALA A 191 -15.64 8.13 4.56
C ALA A 191 -16.40 9.10 5.47
N ILE A 192 -15.81 9.57 6.57
CA ILE A 192 -16.45 10.50 7.53
C ILE A 192 -16.95 11.78 6.85
N SER A 193 -16.19 12.33 5.91
CA SER A 193 -16.61 13.53 5.16
C SER A 193 -17.50 13.21 3.96
N ILE A 194 -17.40 12.00 3.40
CA ILE A 194 -18.31 11.53 2.34
C ILE A 194 -19.73 11.37 2.90
N GLU A 195 -19.87 10.80 4.10
CA GLU A 195 -21.19 10.63 4.77
C GLU A 195 -21.86 11.97 5.11
N LYS A 196 -21.08 13.04 5.26
CA LYS A 196 -21.59 14.39 5.57
C LYS A 196 -22.05 15.18 4.35
N ILE A 197 -22.03 14.59 3.15
CA ILE A 197 -22.48 15.25 1.93
C ILE A 197 -24.00 15.49 2.00
N LYS A 198 -24.40 16.77 2.08
CA LYS A 198 -25.81 17.17 2.24
C LYS A 198 -26.70 16.83 1.04
N LYS A 199 -26.15 16.86 -0.18
CA LYS A 199 -26.91 16.60 -1.41
C LYS A 199 -26.86 15.11 -1.73
N PRO A 200 -28.00 14.37 -1.68
CA PRO A 200 -28.00 12.92 -1.91
C PRO A 200 -27.53 12.57 -3.32
N SER A 201 -27.82 13.40 -4.33
CA SER A 201 -27.34 13.20 -5.70
C SER A 201 -25.81 13.16 -5.78
N ASN A 202 -25.12 14.07 -5.10
CA ASN A 202 -23.65 14.13 -5.14
C ASN A 202 -23.02 12.93 -4.43
N TYR A 203 -23.59 12.54 -3.29
CA TYR A 203 -23.18 11.33 -2.58
C TYR A 203 -23.35 10.09 -3.46
N LEU A 204 -24.55 9.90 -4.03
CA LEU A 204 -24.85 8.77 -4.91
C LEU A 204 -23.95 8.75 -6.15
N SER A 205 -23.68 9.90 -6.76
CA SER A 205 -22.74 9.98 -7.90
C SER A 205 -21.33 9.52 -7.54
N ILE A 206 -20.80 9.95 -6.37
CA ILE A 206 -19.48 9.53 -5.91
C ILE A 206 -19.46 8.02 -5.67
N ILE A 207 -20.45 7.48 -4.94
CA ILE A 207 -20.55 6.05 -4.66
C ILE A 207 -20.68 5.26 -5.97
N PHE A 208 -21.51 5.72 -6.90
CA PHE A 208 -21.71 5.08 -8.20
C PHE A 208 -20.40 5.02 -9.01
N ILE A 209 -19.65 6.13 -9.07
CA ILE A 209 -18.33 6.16 -9.73
C ILE A 209 -17.37 5.17 -9.07
N LEU A 210 -17.30 5.13 -7.74
CA LEU A 210 -16.44 4.21 -7.01
C LEU A 210 -16.83 2.74 -7.27
N VAL A 211 -18.13 2.43 -7.31
CA VAL A 211 -18.64 1.09 -7.63
C VAL A 211 -18.31 0.69 -9.06
N LEU A 212 -18.42 1.59 -10.04
CA LEU A 212 -18.03 1.31 -11.42
C LEU A 212 -16.54 1.02 -11.55
N ILE A 213 -15.69 1.80 -10.87
CA ILE A 213 -14.24 1.57 -10.86
C ILE A 213 -13.92 0.24 -10.18
N PHE A 214 -14.56 -0.05 -9.04
CA PHE A 214 -14.41 -1.34 -8.36
C PHE A 214 -14.80 -2.51 -9.27
N ALA A 215 -15.94 -2.41 -9.96
CA ALA A 215 -16.40 -3.45 -10.89
C ALA A 215 -15.42 -3.65 -12.05
N HIS A 216 -14.89 -2.56 -12.63
CA HIS A 216 -13.83 -2.66 -13.64
C HIS A 216 -12.57 -3.34 -13.09
N ASN A 217 -12.12 -2.94 -11.89
CA ASN A 217 -10.87 -3.42 -11.30
C ASN A 217 -10.98 -4.82 -10.68
N PHE A 218 -12.20 -5.36 -10.52
CA PHE A 218 -12.44 -6.58 -9.74
C PHE A 218 -11.52 -7.76 -10.09
N GLN A 219 -11.17 -7.93 -11.37
CA GLN A 219 -10.30 -9.02 -11.80
C GLN A 219 -8.86 -8.92 -11.27
N SER A 220 -8.37 -7.74 -10.89
CA SER A 220 -7.01 -7.61 -10.34
C SER A 220 -6.89 -8.19 -8.93
N TYR A 221 -8.02 -8.40 -8.24
CA TYR A 221 -8.07 -8.94 -6.88
C TYR A 221 -8.34 -10.45 -6.84
N LEU A 222 -8.56 -11.07 -8.01
CA LEU A 222 -8.89 -12.49 -8.11
C LEU A 222 -7.66 -13.31 -8.48
N SER A 223 -7.43 -14.38 -7.72
CA SER A 223 -6.43 -15.38 -8.06
C SER A 223 -6.86 -16.17 -9.30
N HIS A 224 -6.04 -16.13 -10.34
CA HIS A 224 -6.17 -16.91 -11.55
C HIS A 224 -5.11 -17.99 -11.56
N PHE A 225 -5.49 -19.19 -11.10
CA PHE A 225 -4.60 -20.34 -11.16
C PHE A 225 -4.60 -20.92 -12.57
N PRO A 226 -3.44 -21.18 -13.18
CA PRO A 226 -3.39 -21.91 -14.44
C PRO A 226 -3.94 -23.31 -14.21
N MET A 227 -4.82 -23.77 -15.10
CA MET A 227 -5.38 -25.13 -15.04
C MET A 227 -4.30 -26.21 -15.21
N PHE A 228 -3.17 -25.85 -15.81
CA PHE A 228 -1.98 -26.68 -15.97
C PHE A 228 -0.75 -25.87 -15.56
N PHE A 229 -0.05 -26.32 -14.51
CA PHE A 229 1.31 -25.88 -14.25
C PHE A 229 2.23 -26.68 -15.18
N PRO A 230 3.02 -26.05 -16.07
CA PRO A 230 4.08 -26.78 -16.76
C PRO A 230 5.05 -27.28 -15.68
N ASN A 231 5.24 -28.61 -15.65
CA ASN A 231 6.26 -29.26 -14.82
C ASN A 231 7.66 -28.81 -15.21
#